data_AF-A0A8C9MQF3-F1
#
_entry.id   AF-A0A8C9MQF3-F1
#
_cell.length_a   1.000
_cell.length_b   1.000
_cell.length_c   1.000
_cell.angle_alpha   90.00
_cell.angle_beta   90.00
_cell.angle_gamma   90.00
#
_symmetry.space_group_name_H-M   'P 1'
#
loop_
_entity.id
_entity.type
_entity.pdbx_description
1 polymer ?
#
loop_
_entity_poly.entity_id
_entity_poly.type
_entity_poly.pdbx_seq_one_letter_code
_entity_poly.pdbx_strand_id
1 'polypeptide(L)'
;MLSSTAGVCVPILYPCSPSLPNLLLTGAPKQPWPPHVSFARGEMSLAGAVLWRWDPCGTRGVLLGHITAHNLILAGTLEPETTALGAWEGCAAQNPAAAAQLCAWYWDGLWVPQHYNHCLLPQDLVDWQKPLLWQVGYLGEKYDEWVHQPVDRPIRLFHSDFLEFLSKTAWYVVFMVWTPVVLYLSWVSYTSLGQGNTRLFSSFTTEYSIPIHKYYFPFIFLLGMILWSLLEYLIHRFVFHMKPPASNYYLITLHFLLHGQHHKSPFDSSRLVFPPVPASLVIGFFYGVLRLLLPEVLGLSVFVGGLCGYVIYDMMHYYLHYGSPKKGTYLYGLKAYHVKHHFEHQKSGFGISTRFWDYPFRTLIPEETFKKED
;
A
#
# COMPACT_ATOMS: atom_id res chain seq x y z
N MET A 1 -7.14 56.47 -4.27
CA MET A 1 -5.70 56.41 -3.96
C MET A 1 -5.45 55.12 -3.20
N LEU A 2 -5.00 54.08 -3.90
CA LEU A 2 -4.56 52.80 -3.32
C LEU A 2 -3.04 52.83 -3.29
N SER A 3 -2.44 52.70 -2.10
CA SER A 3 -1.00 52.63 -1.91
C SER A 3 -0.64 51.22 -1.45
N SER A 4 -0.01 50.49 -2.37
CA SER A 4 0.68 49.22 -2.14
C SER A 4 1.93 49.45 -1.30
N THR A 5 2.09 48.70 -0.20
CA THR A 5 3.38 48.52 0.48
C THR A 5 3.88 47.11 0.17
N ALA A 6 4.85 47.02 -0.73
CA ALA A 6 5.64 45.82 -0.97
C ALA A 6 6.61 45.62 0.19
N GLY A 7 6.48 44.51 0.91
CA GLY A 7 7.46 44.04 1.89
C GLY A 7 8.63 43.37 1.18
N VAL A 8 9.83 43.88 1.40
CA VAL A 8 11.10 43.32 0.94
C VAL A 8 11.47 42.15 1.87
N CYS A 9 11.59 40.93 1.33
CA CYS A 9 12.20 39.81 2.04
C CYS A 9 13.73 39.90 1.95
N VAL A 10 14.38 40.11 3.09
CA VAL A 10 15.83 40.03 3.28
C VAL A 10 16.20 38.57 3.56
N PRO A 11 17.15 37.94 2.84
CA PRO A 11 17.66 36.63 3.20
C PRO A 11 18.54 36.75 4.47
N ILE A 12 18.09 36.13 5.57
CA ILE A 12 18.93 35.90 6.74
C ILE A 12 19.78 34.66 6.45
N LEU A 13 21.06 34.87 6.12
CA LEU A 13 22.07 33.82 6.07
C LEU A 13 22.52 33.48 7.50
N TYR A 14 22.28 32.25 7.95
CA TYR A 14 22.92 31.74 9.17
C TYR A 14 24.36 31.30 8.86
N PRO A 15 25.38 31.79 9.60
CA PRO A 15 26.74 31.27 9.48
C PRO A 15 26.93 30.02 10.36
N CYS A 16 27.44 28.95 9.76
CA CYS A 16 27.99 27.80 10.47
C CYS A 16 29.29 28.22 11.18
N SER A 17 29.32 28.11 12.51
CA SER A 17 30.52 28.31 13.33
C SER A 17 31.42 27.04 13.30
N PRO A 18 32.76 27.17 13.22
CA PRO A 18 33.68 26.05 13.36
C PRO A 18 34.24 25.96 14.78
N SER A 19 34.06 24.82 15.45
CA SER A 19 34.84 24.51 16.66
C SER A 19 34.94 23.00 16.92
N LEU A 20 36.11 22.41 16.62
CA LEU A 20 36.91 21.58 17.54
C LEU A 20 38.18 21.06 16.82
N PRO A 21 39.28 20.79 17.56
CA PRO A 21 40.65 21.06 17.11
C PRO A 21 41.35 19.91 16.39
N ASN A 22 42.37 20.32 15.62
CA ASN A 22 43.41 19.51 15.01
C ASN A 22 44.07 18.54 15.99
N LEU A 23 44.15 17.26 15.62
CA LEU A 23 45.23 16.38 16.04
C LEU A 23 45.96 15.88 14.78
N LEU A 24 47.15 16.44 14.56
CA LEU A 24 48.17 15.93 13.64
C LEU A 24 48.64 14.57 14.12
N LEU A 25 48.77 13.58 13.24
CA LEU A 25 49.87 12.62 13.24
C LEU A 25 50.07 12.03 11.83
N THR A 26 51.34 11.89 11.51
CA THR A 26 52.04 11.66 10.24
C THR A 26 52.04 10.20 9.74
N GLY A 27 52.19 9.97 8.42
CA GLY A 27 52.65 8.67 7.88
C GLY A 27 52.37 8.42 6.39
N ALA A 28 53.43 8.26 5.58
CA ALA A 28 53.49 8.15 4.10
C ALA A 28 53.06 6.77 3.51
N PRO A 29 53.30 6.39 2.22
CA PRO A 29 53.44 7.13 0.95
C PRO A 29 52.55 6.57 -0.23
N LYS A 30 52.55 7.29 -1.36
CA LYS A 30 51.98 6.94 -2.68
C LYS A 30 52.82 5.89 -3.44
N GLN A 31 52.16 5.02 -4.22
CA GLN A 31 52.73 4.25 -5.35
C GLN A 31 51.72 4.21 -6.53
N PRO A 32 52.17 4.31 -7.81
CA PRO A 32 51.31 4.53 -8.99
C PRO A 32 51.10 3.27 -9.86
N TRP A 33 50.05 3.26 -10.70
CA TRP A 33 49.89 2.30 -11.81
C TRP A 33 50.06 3.01 -13.19
N PRO A 34 50.58 2.30 -14.21
CA PRO A 34 51.12 2.88 -15.45
C PRO A 34 50.08 3.05 -16.60
N PRO A 35 50.47 3.69 -17.73
CA PRO A 35 49.57 4.24 -18.75
C PRO A 35 49.41 3.35 -20.00
N HIS A 36 48.80 3.91 -21.06
CA HIS A 36 48.55 3.39 -22.43
C HIS A 36 47.12 2.83 -22.63
N VAL A 37 46.28 3.34 -23.53
CA VAL A 37 46.48 3.46 -25.00
C VAL A 37 45.77 4.71 -25.57
N SER A 38 46.44 5.37 -26.51
CA SER A 38 45.98 6.50 -27.33
C SER A 38 45.39 6.04 -28.67
N PHE A 39 44.30 6.67 -29.15
CA PHE A 39 43.96 6.69 -30.58
C PHE A 39 43.28 8.00 -31.02
N ALA A 40 43.87 8.56 -32.09
CA ALA A 40 43.35 9.34 -33.22
C ALA A 40 42.40 10.54 -33.01
N ARG A 41 42.85 11.72 -33.48
CA ARG A 41 41.99 12.86 -33.85
C ARG A 41 41.32 12.55 -35.20
N GLY A 42 40.00 12.73 -35.25
CA GLY A 42 39.22 12.73 -36.48
C GLY A 42 37.83 13.33 -36.22
N GLU A 43 37.67 14.57 -36.65
CA GLU A 43 36.47 15.35 -37.01
C GLU A 43 35.17 15.28 -36.17
N MET A 44 34.67 16.48 -35.84
CA MET A 44 33.51 16.79 -35.00
C MET A 44 32.19 16.19 -35.51
N SER A 45 31.50 15.48 -34.62
CA SER A 45 30.07 15.22 -34.64
C SER A 45 29.56 15.35 -33.20
N LEU A 46 28.42 16.03 -33.02
CA LEU A 46 27.82 16.37 -31.72
C LEU A 46 27.86 15.20 -30.73
N ALA A 47 28.62 15.35 -29.64
CA ALA A 47 28.57 14.48 -28.47
C ALA A 47 28.57 15.35 -27.21
N GLY A 48 27.54 15.20 -26.39
CA GLY A 48 27.30 15.97 -25.18
C GLY A 48 28.41 15.81 -24.14
N ALA A 49 28.69 16.89 -23.41
CA ALA A 49 29.56 16.86 -22.25
C ALA A 49 28.85 16.16 -21.09
N VAL A 50 29.44 15.07 -20.58
CA VAL A 50 28.99 14.37 -19.36
C VAL A 50 29.72 15.00 -18.16
N LEU A 51 28.99 15.69 -17.30
CA LEU A 51 29.51 16.20 -16.03
C LEU A 51 29.41 15.12 -14.95
N TRP A 52 30.57 14.65 -14.47
CA TRP A 52 30.64 13.84 -13.25
C TRP A 52 30.86 14.75 -12.04
N ARG A 53 30.06 14.58 -10.99
CA ARG A 53 30.33 15.16 -9.67
C ARG A 53 30.64 14.01 -8.70
N TRP A 54 31.80 14.09 -8.06
CA TRP A 54 32.21 13.14 -7.03
C TRP A 54 31.91 13.73 -5.65
N ASP A 55 31.27 12.94 -4.79
CA ASP A 55 31.16 13.23 -3.35
C ASP A 55 32.36 12.64 -2.59
N PRO A 56 32.89 13.28 -1.54
CA PRO A 56 34.08 12.79 -0.82
C PRO A 56 33.82 11.56 0.07
N CYS A 57 32.58 11.11 0.22
CA CYS A 57 32.22 9.90 0.96
C CYS A 57 31.83 8.81 -0.03
N GLY A 58 32.81 8.07 -0.53
CA GLY A 58 32.63 7.06 -1.57
C GLY A 58 31.54 6.03 -1.23
N THR A 59 30.42 6.07 -1.96
CA THR A 59 29.65 4.90 -2.41
C THR A 59 28.58 5.34 -3.44
N ARG A 60 28.81 4.94 -4.71
CA ARG A 60 27.94 5.03 -5.92
C ARG A 60 27.88 6.40 -6.65
N GLY A 61 28.43 6.43 -7.87
CA GLY A 61 28.22 7.50 -8.85
C GLY A 61 26.87 7.34 -9.58
N VAL A 62 26.19 8.46 -9.82
CA VAL A 62 24.87 8.53 -10.48
C VAL A 62 25.04 8.96 -11.94
N LEU A 63 24.44 8.19 -12.87
CA LEU A 63 24.27 8.57 -14.27
C LEU A 63 23.05 9.50 -14.38
N LEU A 64 23.25 10.77 -14.71
CA LEU A 64 22.16 11.66 -15.10
C LEU A 64 21.77 11.35 -16.56
N GLY A 65 20.62 10.71 -16.76
CA GLY A 65 20.08 10.39 -18.08
C GLY A 65 19.67 11.64 -18.88
N HIS A 66 19.72 11.53 -20.20
CA HIS A 66 19.36 12.55 -21.18
C HIS A 66 17.90 13.01 -21.05
N ILE A 67 17.69 14.32 -20.85
CA ILE A 67 16.42 15.00 -21.14
C ILE A 67 16.65 15.82 -22.41
N THR A 68 16.07 15.40 -23.54
CA THR A 68 16.00 16.26 -24.73
C THR A 68 14.79 17.18 -24.59
N ALA A 69 15.01 18.48 -24.80
CA ALA A 69 14.07 19.58 -24.62
C ALA A 69 12.84 19.59 -25.56
N HIS A 70 12.46 18.44 -26.14
CA HIS A 70 11.45 18.38 -27.19
C HIS A 70 10.01 18.16 -26.67
N ASN A 71 9.82 17.84 -25.39
CA ASN A 71 8.47 17.61 -24.81
C ASN A 71 7.91 18.80 -24.02
N LEU A 72 8.58 19.96 -24.02
CA LEU A 72 8.11 21.18 -23.34
C LEU A 72 7.52 22.23 -24.30
N ILE A 73 7.41 21.92 -25.60
CA ILE A 73 6.86 22.82 -26.63
C ILE A 73 5.52 22.27 -27.13
N LEU A 74 4.57 21.97 -26.23
CA LEU A 74 3.16 21.71 -26.62
C LEU A 74 2.14 22.40 -25.70
N ALA A 75 2.57 23.07 -24.64
CA ALA A 75 1.77 24.02 -23.88
C ALA A 75 2.34 25.41 -24.14
N GLY A 76 1.89 26.06 -25.21
CA GLY A 76 2.42 27.32 -25.67
C GLY A 76 2.25 28.45 -24.65
N THR A 77 3.23 28.63 -23.78
CA THR A 77 3.68 29.89 -23.15
C THR A 77 4.89 29.53 -22.29
N LEU A 78 6.10 29.97 -22.64
CA LEU A 78 7.20 30.38 -21.74
C LEU A 78 8.48 30.68 -22.54
N GLU A 79 9.15 31.78 -22.19
CA GLU A 79 10.44 32.22 -22.74
C GLU A 79 11.64 31.41 -22.17
N PRO A 80 12.82 31.43 -22.83
CA PRO A 80 13.87 30.41 -22.67
C PRO A 80 14.71 30.42 -21.38
N GLU A 81 14.33 31.17 -20.34
CA GLU A 81 15.14 31.33 -19.12
C GLU A 81 14.41 30.94 -17.83
N THR A 82 13.62 29.87 -17.86
CA THR A 82 13.05 29.27 -16.64
C THR A 82 13.71 27.93 -16.34
N THR A 83 14.38 27.83 -15.19
CA THR A 83 14.89 26.56 -14.67
C THR A 83 13.70 25.64 -14.35
N ALA A 84 13.86 24.33 -14.59
CA ALA A 84 12.79 23.33 -14.43
C ALA A 84 12.09 23.33 -13.04
N LEU A 85 12.74 23.89 -12.01
CA LEU A 85 12.18 24.11 -10.67
C LEU A 85 11.09 25.19 -10.64
N GLY A 86 11.26 26.31 -11.35
CA GLY A 86 10.30 27.41 -11.33
C GLY A 86 8.99 27.09 -12.05
N ALA A 87 9.04 26.23 -13.09
CA ALA A 87 7.84 25.75 -13.79
C ALA A 87 7.01 24.76 -12.94
N TRP A 88 7.66 24.00 -12.05
CA TRP A 88 7.01 23.03 -11.16
C TRP A 88 6.25 23.72 -10.01
N GLU A 89 6.86 24.73 -9.39
CA GLU A 89 6.23 25.50 -8.30
C GLU A 89 4.96 26.22 -8.77
N GLY A 90 4.95 26.75 -10.00
CA GLY A 90 3.76 27.40 -10.58
C GLY A 90 2.61 26.43 -10.89
N CYS A 91 2.92 25.21 -11.33
CA CYS A 91 1.90 24.20 -11.67
C CYS A 91 1.27 23.57 -10.41
N ALA A 92 2.07 23.31 -9.37
CA ALA A 92 1.61 22.78 -8.09
C ALA A 92 0.72 23.76 -7.31
N ALA A 93 0.95 25.07 -7.47
CA ALA A 93 0.14 26.11 -6.84
C ALA A 93 -1.25 26.28 -7.48
N GLN A 94 -1.40 25.94 -8.77
CA GLN A 94 -2.65 26.15 -9.51
C GLN A 94 -3.56 24.92 -9.55
N ASN A 95 -3.00 23.71 -9.45
CA ASN A 95 -3.79 22.48 -9.43
C ASN A 95 -3.10 21.38 -8.58
N PRO A 96 -3.32 21.37 -7.26
CA PRO A 96 -2.67 20.41 -6.35
C PRO A 96 -3.03 18.94 -6.65
N ALA A 97 -4.20 18.68 -7.27
CA ALA A 97 -4.58 17.35 -7.70
C ALA A 97 -3.78 16.87 -8.93
N ALA A 98 -3.46 17.77 -9.87
CA ALA A 98 -2.61 17.46 -11.03
C ALA A 98 -1.13 17.26 -10.65
N ALA A 99 -0.65 17.96 -9.61
CA ALA A 99 0.69 17.74 -9.06
C ALA A 99 0.84 16.37 -8.38
N ALA A 100 -0.21 15.92 -7.68
CA ALA A 100 -0.29 14.55 -7.16
C ALA A 100 -0.34 13.50 -8.28
N GLN A 101 -1.03 13.80 -9.39
CA GLN A 101 -1.02 12.96 -10.60
C GLN A 101 0.37 12.90 -11.25
N LEU A 102 1.12 13.99 -11.41
CA LEU A 102 2.45 13.93 -12.07
C LEU A 102 3.52 13.17 -11.26
N CYS A 103 3.47 13.19 -9.93
CA CYS A 103 4.36 12.38 -9.09
C CYS A 103 4.06 10.87 -9.17
N ALA A 104 2.87 10.47 -9.63
CA ALA A 104 2.51 9.07 -9.81
C ALA A 104 2.96 8.47 -11.16
N TRP A 105 3.54 9.27 -12.07
CA TRP A 105 3.83 8.83 -13.44
C TRP A 105 5.28 9.08 -13.85
N TYR A 106 6.13 8.08 -13.61
CA TYR A 106 7.21 7.69 -14.53
C TYR A 106 7.52 6.21 -14.34
N TRP A 107 7.08 5.34 -15.27
CA TRP A 107 7.14 3.88 -15.10
C TRP A 107 7.75 3.14 -16.29
N ASP A 108 9.09 3.22 -16.39
CA ASP A 108 9.94 2.24 -17.08
C ASP A 108 11.21 1.94 -16.27
N GLY A 109 10.99 1.34 -15.10
CA GLY A 109 12.05 0.80 -14.26
C GLY A 109 12.55 1.79 -13.22
N LEU A 110 12.39 1.38 -11.94
CA LEU A 110 13.10 1.87 -10.75
C LEU A 110 12.68 3.24 -10.15
N TRP A 111 12.36 3.15 -8.85
CA TRP A 111 12.26 4.19 -7.82
C TRP A 111 11.01 5.09 -7.79
N VAL A 112 10.12 4.78 -6.83
CA VAL A 112 9.29 5.81 -6.17
C VAL A 112 10.24 6.68 -5.35
N PRO A 113 10.32 8.01 -5.56
CA PRO A 113 11.23 8.85 -4.79
C PRO A 113 10.87 8.82 -3.30
N GLN A 114 11.80 8.37 -2.46
CA GLN A 114 11.71 8.39 -0.98
C GLN A 114 11.70 9.81 -0.36
N HIS A 115 11.49 10.85 -1.17
CA HIS A 115 11.54 12.23 -0.71
C HIS A 115 10.29 12.99 -1.17
N TYR A 116 9.17 12.70 -0.50
CA TYR A 116 8.07 13.64 -0.39
C TYR A 116 8.49 14.76 0.58
N ASN A 117 9.35 15.67 0.11
CA ASN A 117 9.71 16.85 0.89
C ASN A 117 8.50 17.79 0.94
N HIS A 118 7.88 17.83 2.12
CA HIS A 118 7.14 18.97 2.67
C HIS A 118 6.38 19.84 1.66
N CYS A 119 5.42 19.24 0.94
CA CYS A 119 4.24 20.03 0.59
C CYS A 119 3.58 20.39 1.93
N LEU A 120 3.55 21.68 2.26
CA LEU A 120 3.05 22.25 3.51
C LEU A 120 1.72 21.58 3.90
N LEU A 121 1.81 20.57 4.78
CA LEU A 121 0.65 19.91 5.33
C LEU A 121 -0.10 20.97 6.16
N PRO A 122 -1.44 21.04 6.07
CA PRO A 122 -2.25 21.69 7.10
C PRO A 122 -1.74 21.19 8.45
N GLN A 123 -1.57 22.09 9.44
CA GLN A 123 -1.07 21.78 10.80
C GLN A 123 -1.24 20.30 11.14
N ASP A 124 -0.13 19.56 11.24
CA ASP A 124 -0.15 18.13 11.50
C ASP A 124 -1.14 17.84 12.63
N LEU A 125 -2.28 17.23 12.29
CA LEU A 125 -3.39 17.05 13.22
C LEU A 125 -3.04 16.07 14.35
N VAL A 126 -1.93 15.36 14.20
CA VAL A 126 -1.36 14.42 15.16
C VAL A 126 0.12 14.73 15.35
N ASP A 127 0.64 14.43 16.55
CA ASP A 127 2.07 14.48 16.83
C ASP A 127 2.72 13.16 16.39
N TRP A 128 3.40 13.20 15.25
CA TRP A 128 4.11 12.07 14.67
C TRP A 128 5.32 11.57 15.46
N GLN A 129 5.79 12.34 16.46
CA GLN A 129 6.85 11.89 17.37
C GLN A 129 6.28 11.02 18.50
N LYS A 130 4.96 11.03 18.69
CA LYS A 130 4.25 10.22 19.67
C LYS A 130 3.48 9.08 19.00
N PRO A 131 3.16 8.00 19.73
CA PRO A 131 2.36 6.91 19.21
C PRO A 131 0.94 7.37 18.85
N LEU A 132 0.43 6.91 17.71
CA LEU A 132 -0.79 7.44 17.10
C LEU A 132 -2.07 6.86 17.69
N LEU A 133 -2.03 5.66 18.29
CA LEU A 133 -3.23 4.91 18.66
C LEU A 133 -4.21 5.72 19.53
N TRP A 134 -3.67 6.45 20.50
CA TRP A 134 -4.49 7.24 21.43
C TRP A 134 -4.68 8.70 20.99
N GLN A 135 -4.07 9.11 19.88
CA GLN A 135 -4.25 10.45 19.31
C GLN A 135 -5.42 10.49 18.33
N VAL A 136 -5.56 9.47 17.49
CA VAL A 136 -6.50 9.47 16.34
C VAL A 136 -7.96 9.64 16.76
N GLY A 137 -8.36 9.11 17.91
CA GLY A 137 -9.73 9.25 18.40
C GLY A 137 -10.14 10.70 18.70
N TYR A 138 -9.19 11.61 18.91
CA TYR A 138 -9.46 13.04 19.15
C TYR A 138 -9.65 13.85 17.86
N LEU A 139 -9.39 13.26 16.69
CA LEU A 139 -9.53 13.95 15.40
C LEU A 139 -10.99 14.28 15.05
N GLY A 140 -11.95 13.54 15.60
CA GLY A 140 -13.38 13.76 15.42
C GLY A 140 -13.77 13.89 13.95
N GLU A 141 -14.35 15.03 13.58
CA GLU A 141 -14.82 15.29 12.20
C GLU A 141 -13.70 15.28 11.16
N LYS A 142 -12.46 15.59 11.56
CA LYS A 142 -11.30 15.64 10.65
C LYS A 142 -10.71 14.26 10.35
N TYR A 143 -11.13 13.23 11.09
CA TYR A 143 -10.56 11.89 10.99
C TYR A 143 -10.71 11.27 9.60
N ASP A 144 -11.92 11.35 9.02
CA ASP A 144 -12.29 10.72 7.75
C ASP A 144 -11.42 11.23 6.61
N GLU A 145 -11.17 12.54 6.54
CA GLU A 145 -10.28 13.12 5.54
C GLU A 145 -8.80 12.80 5.85
N TRP A 146 -8.39 12.92 7.12
CA TRP A 146 -6.99 12.73 7.51
C TRP A 146 -6.48 11.31 7.28
N VAL A 147 -7.29 10.29 7.59
CA VAL A 147 -6.89 8.88 7.48
C VAL A 147 -6.70 8.44 6.03
N HIS A 148 -7.42 9.10 5.13
CA HIS A 148 -7.47 8.86 3.69
C HIS A 148 -6.49 9.75 2.89
N GLN A 149 -5.59 10.44 3.57
CA GLN A 149 -4.46 11.15 2.94
C GLN A 149 -3.18 10.34 3.20
N PRO A 150 -2.75 9.48 2.27
CA PRO A 150 -1.62 8.59 2.49
C PRO A 150 -0.32 9.35 2.76
N VAL A 151 0.54 8.79 3.60
CA VAL A 151 1.89 9.28 3.88
C VAL A 151 2.90 8.14 3.68
N ASP A 152 4.08 8.48 3.15
CA ASP A 152 5.19 7.53 3.01
C ASP A 152 6.09 7.54 4.25
N ARG A 153 5.57 6.98 5.36
CA ARG A 153 6.34 6.83 6.60
C ARG A 153 5.78 5.71 7.48
N PRO A 154 6.64 5.00 8.23
CA PRO A 154 6.17 4.01 9.19
C PRO A 154 5.39 4.69 10.32
N ILE A 155 4.42 3.97 10.86
CA ILE A 155 3.59 4.42 11.98
C ILE A 155 3.97 3.69 13.27
N ARG A 156 3.92 4.42 14.38
CA ARG A 156 4.05 3.86 15.73
C ARG A 156 2.70 3.93 16.42
N LEU A 157 2.22 2.80 16.96
CA LEU A 157 0.92 2.73 17.64
C LEU A 157 1.06 2.81 19.16
N PHE A 158 2.10 2.22 19.75
CA PHE A 158 2.25 2.13 21.20
C PHE A 158 3.50 2.83 21.73
N HIS A 159 3.46 3.29 22.99
CA HIS A 159 4.64 3.80 23.68
C HIS A 159 5.63 2.66 23.99
N SER A 160 5.12 1.52 24.46
CA SER A 160 5.92 0.35 24.78
C SER A 160 6.44 -0.33 23.50
N ASP A 161 7.75 -0.58 23.45
CA ASP A 161 8.37 -1.34 22.35
C ASP A 161 7.82 -2.77 22.25
N PHE A 162 7.41 -3.36 23.37
CA PHE A 162 6.81 -4.70 23.39
C PHE A 162 5.44 -4.72 22.71
N LEU A 163 4.55 -3.78 23.04
CA LEU A 163 3.24 -3.69 22.39
C LEU A 163 3.38 -3.26 20.93
N GLU A 164 4.34 -2.38 20.63
CA GLU A 164 4.65 -1.99 19.26
C GLU A 164 5.09 -3.20 18.44
N PHE A 165 5.98 -4.04 18.98
CA PHE A 165 6.40 -5.30 18.36
C PHE A 165 5.21 -6.24 18.09
N LEU A 166 4.34 -6.48 19.08
CA LEU A 166 3.16 -7.35 18.92
C LEU A 166 2.18 -6.88 17.85
N SER A 167 2.19 -5.59 17.56
CA SER A 167 1.28 -4.99 16.60
C SER A 167 1.81 -5.02 15.16
N LYS A 168 3.10 -5.36 14.97
CA LYS A 168 3.74 -5.52 13.66
C LYS A 168 3.65 -6.98 13.22
N THR A 169 3.12 -7.21 12.02
CA THR A 169 2.97 -8.56 11.45
C THR A 169 3.67 -8.62 10.09
N ALA A 170 4.67 -9.48 9.98
CA ALA A 170 5.29 -9.76 8.68
C ALA A 170 4.36 -10.65 7.84
N TRP A 171 4.37 -10.46 6.51
CA TRP A 171 3.46 -11.16 5.59
C TRP A 171 3.48 -12.68 5.75
N TYR A 172 4.65 -13.29 5.92
CA TYR A 172 4.79 -14.74 6.02
C TYR A 172 4.19 -15.32 7.31
N VAL A 173 3.94 -14.50 8.34
CA VAL A 173 3.31 -14.95 9.60
C VAL A 173 1.90 -15.49 9.35
N VAL A 174 1.11 -14.82 8.51
CA VAL A 174 -0.24 -15.26 8.16
C VAL A 174 -0.18 -16.63 7.47
N PHE A 175 0.71 -16.77 6.50
CA PHE A 175 0.90 -18.04 5.80
C PHE A 175 1.35 -19.17 6.74
N MET A 176 2.33 -18.93 7.61
CA MET A 176 2.86 -19.93 8.54
C MET A 176 1.85 -20.35 9.60
N VAL A 177 1.00 -19.44 10.09
CA VAL A 177 0.00 -19.76 11.12
C VAL A 177 -1.19 -20.51 10.52
N TRP A 178 -1.75 -20.00 9.43
CA TRP A 178 -3.05 -20.47 8.95
C TRP A 178 -2.96 -21.61 7.93
N THR A 179 -1.87 -21.73 7.16
CA THR A 179 -1.74 -22.84 6.20
C THR A 179 -1.72 -24.21 6.86
N PRO A 180 -0.96 -24.47 7.96
CA PRO A 180 -1.04 -25.74 8.67
C PRO A 180 -2.45 -26.04 9.20
N VAL A 181 -3.17 -25.02 9.68
CA VAL A 181 -4.56 -25.16 10.13
C VAL A 181 -5.46 -25.55 8.96
N VAL A 182 -5.34 -24.90 7.81
CA VAL A 182 -6.09 -25.25 6.59
C VAL A 182 -5.82 -26.69 6.16
N LEU A 183 -4.55 -27.12 6.14
CA LEU A 183 -4.19 -28.49 5.76
C LEU A 183 -4.77 -29.52 6.73
N TYR A 184 -4.60 -29.30 8.04
CA TYR A 184 -5.11 -30.19 9.07
C TYR A 184 -6.64 -30.28 9.04
N LEU A 185 -7.34 -29.16 9.01
CA LEU A 185 -8.81 -29.13 8.99
C LEU A 185 -9.38 -29.67 7.67
N SER A 186 -8.67 -29.52 6.55
CA SER A 186 -9.04 -30.15 5.27
C SER A 186 -8.95 -31.67 5.36
N TRP A 187 -7.88 -32.19 5.96
CA TRP A 187 -7.72 -33.63 6.20
C TRP A 187 -8.81 -34.17 7.15
N VAL A 188 -9.09 -33.46 8.25
CA VAL A 188 -10.20 -33.81 9.17
C VAL A 188 -11.54 -33.82 8.41
N SER A 189 -11.84 -32.77 7.64
CA SER A 189 -13.08 -32.67 6.88
C SER A 189 -13.24 -33.82 5.88
N TYR A 190 -12.18 -34.12 5.11
CA TYR A 190 -12.20 -35.19 4.12
C TYR A 190 -12.37 -36.58 4.74
N THR A 191 -11.67 -36.86 5.84
CA THR A 191 -11.76 -38.14 6.55
C THR A 191 -13.11 -38.32 7.24
N SER A 192 -13.66 -37.27 7.86
CA SER A 192 -14.99 -37.27 8.46
C SER A 192 -16.11 -37.47 7.43
N LEU A 193 -16.04 -36.83 6.27
CA LEU A 193 -16.98 -37.10 5.16
C LEU A 193 -16.85 -38.54 4.64
N GLY A 194 -15.66 -39.13 4.72
CA GLY A 194 -15.41 -40.51 4.32
C GLY A 194 -16.07 -41.55 5.21
N GLN A 195 -16.48 -41.20 6.44
CA GLN A 195 -17.22 -42.08 7.34
C GLN A 195 -18.67 -42.29 6.90
N GLY A 196 -19.19 -41.50 5.94
CA GLY A 196 -20.53 -41.69 5.36
C GLY A 196 -21.71 -41.25 6.25
N ASN A 197 -21.44 -40.66 7.42
CA ASN A 197 -22.46 -40.27 8.39
C ASN A 197 -23.04 -38.86 8.17
N THR A 198 -22.45 -38.08 7.25
CA THR A 198 -22.87 -36.69 7.03
C THR A 198 -24.05 -36.65 6.07
N ARG A 199 -25.18 -36.07 6.50
CA ARG A 199 -26.37 -35.88 5.68
C ARG A 199 -26.78 -34.41 5.62
N LEU A 200 -27.12 -33.93 4.43
CA LEU A 200 -27.72 -32.62 4.21
C LEU A 200 -29.17 -32.63 4.74
N PHE A 201 -29.67 -31.48 5.20
CA PHE A 201 -31.04 -31.28 5.71
C PHE A 201 -31.44 -32.07 6.97
N SER A 202 -30.53 -32.85 7.57
CA SER A 202 -30.83 -33.61 8.79
C SER A 202 -31.31 -32.73 9.96
N SER A 203 -30.91 -31.45 9.98
CA SER A 203 -31.35 -30.48 10.98
C SER A 203 -32.79 -30.01 10.81
N PHE A 204 -33.39 -30.20 9.63
CA PHE A 204 -34.75 -29.73 9.29
C PHE A 204 -35.72 -30.89 9.07
N THR A 205 -35.28 -31.99 8.45
CA THR A 205 -36.09 -33.19 8.20
C THR A 205 -35.21 -34.42 8.07
N THR A 206 -35.67 -35.55 8.63
CA THR A 206 -35.00 -36.85 8.49
C THR A 206 -35.41 -37.59 7.22
N GLU A 207 -36.58 -37.27 6.65
CA GLU A 207 -37.17 -38.00 5.52
C GLU A 207 -36.47 -37.73 4.18
N TYR A 208 -35.92 -36.52 3.99
CA TYR A 208 -35.29 -36.08 2.74
C TYR A 208 -33.79 -35.78 2.89
N SER A 209 -33.11 -36.54 3.75
CA SER A 209 -31.70 -36.28 4.04
C SER A 209 -30.76 -36.87 2.96
N ILE A 210 -29.97 -36.02 2.31
CA ILE A 210 -29.07 -36.41 1.21
C ILE A 210 -27.69 -36.75 1.77
N PRO A 211 -27.14 -37.96 1.59
CA PRO A 211 -25.82 -38.30 2.08
C PRO A 211 -24.73 -37.52 1.32
N ILE A 212 -23.80 -36.92 2.05
CA ILE A 212 -22.65 -36.20 1.50
C ILE A 212 -21.41 -37.07 1.64
N HIS A 213 -20.89 -37.53 0.50
CA HIS A 213 -19.66 -38.33 0.45
C HIS A 213 -18.40 -37.45 0.37
N LYS A 214 -17.23 -38.00 0.72
CA LYS A 214 -15.93 -37.28 0.68
C LYS A 214 -15.58 -36.65 -0.68
N TYR A 215 -16.13 -37.16 -1.79
CA TYR A 215 -15.89 -36.61 -3.13
C TYR A 215 -16.51 -35.22 -3.35
N TYR A 216 -17.47 -34.82 -2.51
CA TYR A 216 -18.03 -33.47 -2.53
C TYR A 216 -17.14 -32.43 -1.84
N PHE A 217 -16.12 -32.87 -1.09
CA PHE A 217 -15.25 -31.98 -0.33
C PHE A 217 -14.64 -30.85 -1.18
N PRO A 218 -14.05 -31.08 -2.37
CA PRO A 218 -13.48 -29.99 -3.17
C PRO A 218 -14.49 -28.91 -3.58
N PHE A 219 -15.74 -29.30 -3.83
CA PHE A 219 -16.81 -28.35 -4.19
C PHE A 219 -17.26 -27.53 -2.99
N ILE A 220 -17.39 -28.16 -1.82
CA ILE A 220 -17.74 -27.48 -0.57
C ILE A 220 -16.60 -26.53 -0.15
N PHE A 221 -15.36 -26.96 -0.32
CA PHE A 221 -14.17 -26.14 -0.09
C PHE A 221 -14.15 -24.92 -1.01
N LEU A 222 -14.41 -25.12 -2.31
CA LEU A 222 -14.50 -24.03 -3.30
C LEU A 222 -15.64 -23.07 -2.98
N LEU A 223 -16.79 -23.58 -2.54
CA LEU A 223 -17.89 -22.75 -2.04
C LEU A 223 -17.43 -21.88 -0.87
N GLY A 224 -16.67 -22.44 0.08
CA GLY A 224 -16.04 -21.69 1.16
C GLY A 224 -15.15 -20.55 0.66
N MET A 225 -14.30 -20.80 -0.34
CA MET A 225 -13.45 -19.75 -0.95
C MET A 225 -14.28 -18.66 -1.66
N ILE A 226 -15.35 -19.04 -2.36
CA ILE A 226 -16.25 -18.08 -3.02
C ILE A 226 -16.97 -17.22 -1.96
N LEU A 227 -17.47 -17.84 -0.89
CA LEU A 227 -18.07 -17.12 0.24
C LEU A 227 -17.07 -16.18 0.91
N TRP A 228 -15.80 -16.59 1.03
CA TRP A 228 -14.74 -15.69 1.48
C TRP A 228 -14.60 -14.48 0.55
N SER A 229 -14.58 -14.64 -0.78
CA SER A 229 -14.46 -13.48 -1.69
C SER A 229 -15.61 -12.47 -1.53
N LEU A 230 -16.81 -12.95 -1.19
CA LEU A 230 -17.94 -12.09 -0.84
C LEU A 230 -17.70 -11.41 0.50
N LEU A 231 -17.25 -12.18 1.51
CA LEU A 231 -16.99 -11.66 2.83
C LEU A 231 -15.87 -10.61 2.84
N GLU A 232 -14.81 -10.82 2.06
CA GLU A 232 -13.76 -9.85 1.76
C GLU A 232 -14.38 -8.54 1.30
N TYR A 233 -15.23 -8.58 0.26
CA TYR A 233 -15.90 -7.39 -0.26
C TYR A 233 -16.75 -6.70 0.82
N LEU A 234 -17.54 -7.46 1.59
CA LEU A 234 -18.41 -6.91 2.62
C LEU A 234 -17.63 -6.31 3.79
N ILE A 235 -16.60 -6.98 4.29
CA ILE A 235 -15.74 -6.48 5.36
C ILE A 235 -15.00 -5.24 4.86
N HIS A 236 -14.41 -5.29 3.67
CA HIS A 236 -13.67 -4.17 3.13
C HIS A 236 -14.57 -2.94 2.97
N ARG A 237 -15.77 -3.10 2.39
CA ARG A 237 -16.70 -2.00 2.19
C ARG A 237 -17.35 -1.47 3.47
N PHE A 238 -17.88 -2.34 4.32
CA PHE A 238 -18.76 -1.93 5.41
C PHE A 238 -18.09 -1.85 6.78
N VAL A 239 -16.94 -2.51 6.97
CA VAL A 239 -16.19 -2.51 8.22
C VAL A 239 -14.90 -1.70 8.09
N PHE A 240 -14.10 -1.98 7.07
CA PHE A 240 -12.81 -1.32 6.85
C PHE A 240 -12.93 0.08 6.25
N HIS A 241 -14.04 0.37 5.55
CA HIS A 241 -14.41 1.70 5.07
C HIS A 241 -15.64 2.27 5.80
N MET A 242 -15.90 1.82 7.03
CA MET A 242 -16.95 2.43 7.85
C MET A 242 -16.59 3.89 8.17
N LYS A 243 -17.59 4.77 8.19
CA LYS A 243 -17.41 6.14 8.68
C LYS A 243 -17.82 6.21 10.16
N PRO A 244 -16.87 6.13 11.11
CA PRO A 244 -17.21 6.19 12.52
C PRO A 244 -17.82 7.56 12.88
N PRO A 245 -18.77 7.62 13.83
CA PRO A 245 -19.30 8.89 14.31
C PRO A 245 -18.19 9.78 14.87
N ALA A 246 -18.14 11.05 14.46
CA ALA A 246 -17.11 12.01 14.88
C ALA A 246 -17.05 12.22 16.40
N SER A 247 -18.14 11.98 17.11
CA SER A 247 -18.22 12.07 18.57
C SER A 247 -17.69 10.82 19.30
N ASN A 248 -17.42 9.72 18.59
CA ASN A 248 -17.04 8.45 19.22
C ASN A 248 -15.54 8.15 19.05
N TYR A 249 -14.77 8.58 20.05
CA TYR A 249 -13.34 8.34 20.16
C TYR A 249 -12.95 6.87 19.92
N TYR A 250 -13.64 5.93 20.57
CA TYR A 250 -13.24 4.51 20.52
C TYR A 250 -13.52 3.87 19.16
N LEU A 251 -14.61 4.25 18.48
CA LEU A 251 -14.90 3.74 17.14
C LEU A 251 -13.93 4.29 16.10
N ILE A 252 -13.49 5.55 16.25
CA ILE A 252 -12.43 6.13 15.41
C ILE A 252 -11.12 5.36 15.61
N THR A 253 -10.72 5.12 16.86
CA THR A 253 -9.51 4.36 17.19
C THR A 253 -9.59 2.91 16.67
N LEU A 254 -10.76 2.26 16.79
CA LEU A 254 -10.99 0.91 16.27
C LEU A 254 -10.89 0.87 14.74
N HIS A 255 -11.52 1.82 14.03
CA HIS A 255 -11.38 1.92 12.57
C HIS A 255 -9.92 2.08 12.14
N PHE A 256 -9.17 2.92 12.85
CA PHE A 256 -7.75 3.11 12.58
C PHE A 256 -6.96 1.80 12.73
N LEU A 257 -7.21 1.03 13.78
CA LEU A 257 -6.59 -0.28 14.00
C LEU A 257 -6.95 -1.30 12.91
N LEU A 258 -8.22 -1.33 12.48
CA LEU A 258 -8.70 -2.33 11.53
C LEU A 258 -8.18 -2.09 10.11
N HIS A 259 -8.21 -0.85 9.64
CA HIS A 259 -7.83 -0.54 8.26
C HIS A 259 -7.30 0.88 8.03
N GLY A 260 -7.72 1.86 8.84
CA GLY A 260 -7.30 3.25 8.64
C GLY A 260 -5.79 3.45 8.68
N GLN A 261 -5.07 2.69 9.49
CA GLN A 261 -3.61 2.71 9.55
C GLN A 261 -2.95 2.30 8.22
N HIS A 262 -3.59 1.38 7.49
CA HIS A 262 -3.12 0.90 6.19
C HIS A 262 -3.37 1.94 5.09
N HIS A 263 -4.55 2.58 5.06
CA HIS A 263 -4.77 3.73 4.16
C HIS A 263 -3.85 4.90 4.46
N LYS A 264 -3.58 5.14 5.75
CA LYS A 264 -2.70 6.23 6.15
C LYS A 264 -1.25 5.97 5.76
N SER A 265 -0.75 4.74 5.92
CA SER A 265 0.60 4.35 5.54
C SER A 265 0.57 3.05 4.71
N PRO A 266 0.22 3.14 3.41
CA PRO A 266 0.03 1.96 2.55
C PRO A 266 1.33 1.21 2.23
N PHE A 267 2.48 1.81 2.55
CA PHE A 267 3.80 1.24 2.33
C PHE A 267 4.52 0.81 3.62
N ASP A 268 3.85 0.83 4.78
CA ASP A 268 4.36 0.15 5.98
C ASP A 268 4.14 -1.38 5.89
N SER A 269 5.22 -2.11 5.59
CA SER A 269 5.16 -3.55 5.31
C SER A 269 4.78 -4.40 6.53
N SER A 270 4.82 -3.80 7.72
CA SER A 270 4.50 -4.48 8.98
C SER A 270 3.06 -4.26 9.44
N ARG A 271 2.28 -3.42 8.73
CA ARG A 271 0.94 -2.95 9.10
C ARG A 271 -0.12 -3.20 8.03
N LEU A 272 0.17 -4.09 7.08
CA LEU A 272 -0.73 -4.42 5.98
C LEU A 272 -1.58 -5.67 6.28
N VAL A 273 -0.91 -6.78 6.60
CA VAL A 273 -1.58 -8.07 6.84
C VAL A 273 -2.25 -8.11 8.20
N PHE A 274 -3.35 -8.87 8.34
CA PHE A 274 -4.11 -8.86 9.57
C PHE A 274 -3.42 -9.72 10.66
N PRO A 275 -3.11 -9.16 11.85
CA PRO A 275 -2.36 -9.90 12.87
C PRO A 275 -3.10 -11.18 13.34
N PRO A 276 -2.42 -12.33 13.52
CA PRO A 276 -3.11 -13.60 13.80
C PRO A 276 -3.97 -13.62 15.07
N VAL A 277 -3.57 -12.90 16.12
CA VAL A 277 -4.32 -12.87 17.38
C VAL A 277 -5.70 -12.23 17.20
N PRO A 278 -5.84 -10.98 16.73
CA PRO A 278 -7.15 -10.42 16.41
C PRO A 278 -7.85 -11.17 15.27
N ALA A 279 -7.12 -11.69 14.28
CA ALA A 279 -7.70 -12.52 13.22
C ALA A 279 -8.42 -13.75 13.80
N SER A 280 -7.85 -14.40 14.82
CA SER A 280 -8.41 -15.60 15.43
C SER A 280 -9.79 -15.37 16.06
N LEU A 281 -10.05 -14.17 16.59
CA LEU A 281 -11.36 -13.80 17.13
C LEU A 281 -12.42 -13.72 16.01
N VAL A 282 -12.07 -13.08 14.90
CA VAL A 282 -12.95 -12.94 13.72
C VAL A 282 -13.19 -14.31 13.07
N ILE A 283 -12.13 -15.09 12.89
CA ILE A 283 -12.19 -16.46 12.35
C ILE A 283 -13.05 -17.35 13.27
N GLY A 284 -12.88 -17.26 14.59
CA GLY A 284 -13.68 -18.01 15.57
C GLY A 284 -15.16 -17.63 15.54
N PHE A 285 -15.47 -16.34 15.38
CA PHE A 285 -16.84 -15.86 15.18
C PHE A 285 -17.50 -16.50 13.95
N PHE A 286 -16.84 -16.43 12.78
CA PHE A 286 -17.39 -17.03 11.54
C PHE A 286 -17.46 -18.56 11.60
N TYR A 287 -16.51 -19.21 12.27
CA TYR A 287 -16.60 -20.65 12.55
C TYR A 287 -17.86 -20.97 13.38
N GLY A 288 -18.09 -20.22 14.46
CA GLY A 288 -19.29 -20.35 15.30
C GLY A 288 -20.59 -20.18 14.51
N VAL A 289 -20.66 -19.15 13.64
CA VAL A 289 -21.81 -18.94 12.75
C VAL A 289 -22.05 -20.15 11.84
N LEU A 290 -21.01 -20.68 11.18
CA LEU A 290 -21.15 -21.85 10.31
C LEU A 290 -21.58 -23.10 11.10
N ARG A 291 -21.13 -23.26 12.34
CA ARG A 291 -21.54 -24.35 13.23
C ARG A 291 -22.99 -24.27 13.69
N LEU A 292 -23.57 -23.06 13.73
CA LEU A 292 -24.99 -22.87 14.02
C LEU A 292 -25.87 -23.13 12.80
N LEU A 293 -25.38 -22.84 11.59
CA LEU A 293 -26.16 -22.90 10.35
C LEU A 293 -26.07 -24.25 9.64
N LEU A 294 -24.96 -24.97 9.77
CA LEU A 294 -24.67 -26.17 8.97
C LEU A 294 -24.36 -27.38 9.87
N PRO A 295 -24.65 -28.62 9.40
CA PRO A 295 -24.16 -29.82 10.05
C PRO A 295 -22.65 -29.76 10.26
N GLU A 296 -22.19 -30.28 11.40
CA GLU A 296 -20.80 -30.20 11.89
C GLU A 296 -19.72 -30.29 10.81
N VAL A 297 -19.69 -31.41 10.08
CA VAL A 297 -18.64 -31.69 9.08
C VAL A 297 -18.78 -30.77 7.85
N LEU A 298 -20.02 -30.42 7.47
CA LEU A 298 -20.28 -29.52 6.35
C LEU A 298 -19.85 -28.10 6.69
N GLY A 299 -20.20 -27.62 7.89
CA GLY A 299 -19.77 -26.32 8.40
C GLY A 299 -18.26 -26.21 8.49
N LEU A 300 -17.58 -27.26 8.98
CA LEU A 300 -16.11 -27.31 9.00
C LEU A 300 -15.50 -27.29 7.59
N SER A 301 -16.10 -28.00 6.64
CA SER A 301 -15.64 -28.07 5.24
C SER A 301 -15.78 -26.72 4.52
N VAL A 302 -16.89 -25.99 4.74
CA VAL A 302 -17.07 -24.63 4.21
C VAL A 302 -16.10 -23.66 4.90
N PHE A 303 -15.96 -23.78 6.22
CA PHE A 303 -15.06 -22.94 7.01
C PHE A 303 -13.61 -23.04 6.54
N VAL A 304 -13.10 -24.25 6.33
CA VAL A 304 -11.70 -24.43 5.92
C VAL A 304 -11.42 -23.89 4.51
N GLY A 305 -12.41 -24.00 3.60
CA GLY A 305 -12.37 -23.32 2.31
C GLY A 305 -12.33 -21.80 2.46
N GLY A 306 -13.18 -21.23 3.32
CA GLY A 306 -13.18 -19.80 3.61
C GLY A 306 -11.86 -19.31 4.24
N LEU A 307 -11.29 -20.07 5.18
CA LEU A 307 -9.99 -19.77 5.79
C LEU A 307 -8.85 -19.81 4.75
N CYS A 308 -8.90 -20.75 3.80
CA CYS A 308 -7.95 -20.74 2.68
C CYS A 308 -8.12 -19.50 1.81
N GLY A 309 -9.36 -19.10 1.51
CA GLY A 309 -9.68 -17.84 0.83
C GLY A 309 -9.06 -16.63 1.54
N TYR A 310 -9.16 -16.56 2.87
CA TYR A 310 -8.54 -15.52 3.69
C TYR A 310 -7.02 -15.46 3.53
N VAL A 311 -6.34 -16.61 3.61
CA VAL A 311 -4.89 -16.65 3.42
C VAL A 311 -4.51 -16.16 2.03
N ILE A 312 -5.23 -16.59 0.99
CA ILE A 312 -4.99 -16.13 -0.39
C ILE A 312 -5.21 -14.62 -0.50
N TYR A 313 -6.31 -14.10 0.05
CA TYR A 313 -6.62 -12.68 0.07
C TYR A 313 -5.48 -11.86 0.68
N ASP A 314 -5.00 -12.22 1.86
CA ASP A 314 -4.02 -11.41 2.58
C ASP A 314 -2.65 -11.44 1.88
N MET A 315 -2.28 -12.59 1.31
CA MET A 315 -1.08 -12.72 0.49
C MET A 315 -1.18 -11.94 -0.83
N MET A 316 -2.35 -11.98 -1.48
CA MET A 316 -2.61 -11.16 -2.67
C MET A 316 -2.52 -9.69 -2.32
N HIS A 317 -3.20 -9.24 -1.27
CA HIS A 317 -3.19 -7.85 -0.82
C HIS A 317 -1.76 -7.35 -0.60
N TYR A 318 -0.96 -8.10 0.16
CA TYR A 318 0.45 -7.77 0.36
C TYR A 318 1.23 -7.72 -0.97
N TYR A 319 1.03 -8.70 -1.85
CA TYR A 319 1.68 -8.73 -3.16
C TYR A 319 1.25 -7.58 -4.09
N LEU A 320 0.02 -7.07 -3.99
CA LEU A 320 -0.40 -5.91 -4.77
C LEU A 320 0.35 -4.63 -4.34
N HIS A 321 0.68 -4.48 -3.06
CA HIS A 321 1.50 -3.36 -2.58
C HIS A 321 2.98 -3.53 -2.94
N TYR A 322 3.58 -4.68 -2.62
CA TYR A 322 5.04 -4.86 -2.66
C TYR A 322 5.56 -5.66 -3.87
N GLY A 323 4.71 -6.44 -4.51
CA GLY A 323 5.06 -7.26 -5.67
C GLY A 323 5.16 -6.44 -6.95
N SER A 324 5.81 -7.02 -7.97
CA SER A 324 5.91 -6.45 -9.32
C SER A 324 5.28 -7.41 -10.33
N PRO A 325 3.94 -7.48 -10.40
CA PRO A 325 3.25 -8.29 -11.40
C PRO A 325 3.59 -7.78 -12.81
N LYS A 326 3.77 -8.71 -13.76
CA LYS A 326 4.12 -8.37 -15.14
C LYS A 326 2.99 -7.58 -15.82
N LYS A 327 3.36 -6.51 -16.55
CA LYS A 327 2.42 -5.70 -17.37
C LYS A 327 1.56 -6.62 -18.24
N GLY A 328 0.26 -6.35 -18.33
CA GLY A 328 -0.72 -7.14 -19.11
C GLY A 328 -1.28 -8.39 -18.40
N THR A 329 -0.80 -8.74 -17.20
CA THR A 329 -1.39 -9.83 -16.41
C THR A 329 -2.59 -9.37 -15.58
N TYR A 330 -3.45 -10.31 -15.20
CA TYR A 330 -4.57 -10.03 -14.29
C TYR A 330 -4.12 -9.39 -12.97
N LEU A 331 -3.05 -9.89 -12.35
CA LEU A 331 -2.50 -9.33 -11.12
C LEU A 331 -1.96 -7.90 -11.30
N TYR A 332 -1.44 -7.56 -12.48
CA TYR A 332 -1.05 -6.17 -12.78
C TYR A 332 -2.28 -5.26 -12.84
N GLY A 333 -3.36 -5.73 -13.47
CA GLY A 333 -4.65 -5.04 -13.45
C GLY A 333 -5.19 -4.87 -12.02
N LEU A 334 -5.15 -5.90 -11.19
CA LEU A 334 -5.57 -5.80 -9.79
C LEU A 334 -4.69 -4.84 -8.99
N LYS A 335 -3.37 -4.83 -9.21
CA LYS A 335 -2.46 -3.89 -8.57
C LYS A 335 -2.83 -2.45 -8.91
N ALA A 336 -2.99 -2.15 -10.19
CA ALA A 336 -3.39 -0.81 -10.62
C ALA A 336 -4.75 -0.40 -10.03
N TYR A 337 -5.71 -1.32 -10.01
CA TYR A 337 -7.04 -1.09 -9.44
C TYR A 337 -7.00 -0.80 -7.94
N HIS A 338 -6.23 -1.58 -7.17
CA HIS A 338 -6.07 -1.40 -5.73
C HIS A 338 -5.28 -0.13 -5.36
N VAL A 339 -4.27 0.22 -6.15
CA VAL A 339 -3.57 1.51 -5.99
C VAL A 339 -4.55 2.67 -6.22
N LYS A 340 -5.38 2.62 -7.26
CA LYS A 340 -6.42 3.64 -7.47
C LYS A 340 -7.41 3.73 -6.31
N HIS A 341 -7.77 2.60 -5.70
CA HIS A 341 -8.58 2.60 -4.48
C HIS A 341 -7.92 3.41 -3.35
N HIS A 342 -6.62 3.24 -3.13
CA HIS A 342 -5.88 3.99 -2.09
C HIS A 342 -5.78 5.51 -2.36
N PHE A 343 -5.52 5.91 -3.60
CA PHE A 343 -5.09 7.28 -3.91
C PHE A 343 -6.14 8.14 -4.63
N GLU A 344 -7.11 7.55 -5.32
CA GLU A 344 -8.06 8.28 -6.18
C GLU A 344 -9.52 7.99 -5.82
N HIS A 345 -9.85 6.73 -5.52
CA HIS A 345 -11.22 6.24 -5.50
C HIS A 345 -11.53 5.40 -4.26
N GLN A 346 -11.28 5.94 -3.06
CA GLN A 346 -11.45 5.21 -1.78
C GLN A 346 -12.87 4.71 -1.50
N LYS A 347 -13.88 5.29 -2.16
CA LYS A 347 -15.29 4.87 -2.06
C LYS A 347 -15.68 3.82 -3.11
N SER A 348 -14.72 3.22 -3.81
CA SER A 348 -14.90 2.23 -4.88
C SER A 348 -13.72 1.27 -4.91
N GLY A 349 -13.84 0.13 -5.57
CA GLY A 349 -12.77 -0.86 -5.64
C GLY A 349 -12.53 -1.60 -4.34
N PHE A 350 -13.59 -2.12 -3.73
CA PHE A 350 -13.49 -2.86 -2.48
C PHE A 350 -13.03 -4.32 -2.70
N GLY A 351 -13.05 -4.82 -3.94
CA GLY A 351 -12.50 -6.14 -4.27
C GLY A 351 -10.98 -6.12 -4.39
N ILE A 352 -10.27 -6.89 -3.56
CA ILE A 352 -8.80 -7.01 -3.58
C ILE A 352 -8.36 -8.24 -4.38
N SER A 353 -8.92 -9.41 -4.06
CA SER A 353 -8.62 -10.67 -4.76
C SER A 353 -9.32 -10.74 -6.13
N THR A 354 -10.47 -10.08 -6.24
CA THR A 354 -11.25 -10.01 -7.47
C THR A 354 -12.13 -8.77 -7.52
N ARG A 355 -12.31 -8.20 -8.72
CA ARG A 355 -13.25 -7.10 -8.97
C ARG A 355 -14.71 -7.56 -9.08
N PHE A 356 -14.97 -8.87 -9.04
CA PHE A 356 -16.29 -9.45 -9.34
C PHE A 356 -17.42 -8.80 -8.54
N TRP A 357 -17.25 -8.62 -7.23
CA TRP A 357 -18.30 -8.05 -6.37
C TRP A 357 -18.50 -6.54 -6.55
N ASP A 358 -17.52 -5.82 -7.10
CA ASP A 358 -17.70 -4.40 -7.42
C ASP A 358 -18.72 -4.16 -8.54
N TYR A 359 -18.92 -5.11 -9.45
CA TYR A 359 -19.91 -5.01 -10.53
C TYR A 359 -21.37 -4.99 -10.05
N PRO A 360 -21.90 -6.05 -9.40
CA PRO A 360 -23.31 -6.10 -9.00
C PRO A 360 -23.65 -5.01 -7.97
N PHE A 361 -22.67 -4.57 -7.18
CA PHE A 361 -22.87 -3.57 -6.13
C PHE A 361 -22.52 -2.14 -6.56
N ARG A 362 -22.16 -1.93 -7.85
CA ARG A 362 -21.88 -0.62 -8.46
C ARG A 362 -20.80 0.18 -7.73
N THR A 363 -19.71 -0.49 -7.37
CA THR A 363 -18.53 0.10 -6.74
C THR A 363 -17.27 -0.09 -7.58
N LEU A 364 -17.42 -0.34 -8.89
CA LEU A 364 -16.29 -0.48 -9.82
C LEU A 364 -15.59 0.86 -10.00
N ILE A 365 -14.25 0.87 -9.90
CA ILE A 365 -13.46 2.05 -10.26
C ILE A 365 -13.55 2.26 -11.78
N PRO A 366 -13.90 3.47 -12.26
CA PRO A 366 -13.97 3.76 -13.69
C PRO A 366 -12.64 3.47 -14.38
N GLU A 367 -12.69 2.80 -15.53
CA GLU A 367 -11.53 2.70 -16.41
C GLU A 367 -11.37 4.04 -17.13
N GLU A 368 -10.23 4.70 -16.94
CA GLU A 368 -9.90 5.88 -17.75
C GLU A 368 -9.65 5.42 -19.18
N THR A 369 -10.66 5.62 -20.03
CA THR A 369 -10.50 5.52 -21.48
C THR A 369 -9.88 6.83 -21.94
N PHE A 370 -8.55 6.86 -22.03
CA PHE A 370 -7.91 7.84 -22.90
C PHE A 370 -8.43 7.56 -24.31
N LYS A 371 -9.46 8.29 -24.74
CA LYS A 371 -9.81 8.34 -26.16
C LYS A 371 -8.55 8.84 -26.87
N LYS A 372 -7.95 7.98 -27.70
CA LYS A 372 -7.08 8.49 -28.75
C LYS A 372 -7.95 9.45 -29.55
N GLU A 373 -7.65 10.73 -29.48
CA GLU A 373 -8.12 11.66 -30.50
C GLU A 373 -7.39 11.24 -31.78
N ASP A 374 -8.17 10.71 -32.73
CA ASP A 374 -7.72 10.28 -34.06
C ASP A 374 -7.46 11.49 -34.98
#